data_AF-A0A944C618-F1
#
_entry.id   AF-A0A944C618-F1
#
_cell.length_a   1.000
_cell.length_b   1.000
_cell.length_c   1.000
_cell.angle_alpha   90.00
_cell.angle_beta   90.00
_cell.angle_gamma   90.00
#
_symmetry.space_group_name_H-M   'P 1'
#
loop_
_entity.id
_entity.type
_entity.pdbx_description
1 polymer ?
#
loop_
_entity_poly.entity_id
_entity_poly.type
_entity_poly.pdbx_seq_one_letter_code
_entity_poly.pdbx_strand_id
1 'polypeptide(L)'
;MSNLNKERVSSTDTLPRTVTEEIEKATLSEYACKSTASKGRKVYEVPCDIRTDFQRDRDRIIHCNSFRRLKHKTQVFLIPKSDHYRTRLTHTLEVSQIARTIARALRLNEDLTEAIALGHDLGHTPFGHDGERTLDQLFPGHFKHYEQSKRVVEIIEKNGEGLNLTEEVIDGILCHTNSTAKTLEGQVVKFSDKIAYINHDIEDAIRGGVLRQEDLPEEPIRILGATKSQRITTLIKSVIANSKDTIQYDE
;
A
#
# COMPACT_ATOMS: atom_id res chain seq x y z
N MET A 1 22.03 57.60 -7.65
CA MET A 1 21.63 56.39 -6.92
C MET A 1 21.44 55.26 -7.91
N SER A 2 22.56 54.79 -8.46
CA SER A 2 22.64 53.69 -9.41
C SER A 2 22.83 52.36 -8.67
N ASN A 3 22.42 51.29 -9.35
CA ASN A 3 22.77 49.90 -9.10
C ASN A 3 22.11 49.21 -7.91
N LEU A 4 20.89 48.71 -8.15
CA LEU A 4 20.54 47.34 -7.76
C LEU A 4 20.11 46.56 -9.00
N ASN A 5 21.10 46.27 -9.87
CA ASN A 5 21.05 45.07 -10.69
C ASN A 5 21.08 43.88 -9.72
N LYS A 6 19.90 43.39 -9.35
CA LYS A 6 19.76 41.96 -9.00
C LYS A 6 19.87 41.22 -10.32
N GLU A 7 21.11 41.01 -10.77
CA GLU A 7 21.43 39.85 -11.59
C GLU A 7 20.98 38.64 -10.79
N ARG A 8 19.78 38.15 -11.12
CA ARG A 8 19.34 36.82 -10.73
C ARG A 8 20.29 35.90 -11.46
N VAL A 9 21.34 35.48 -10.74
CA VAL A 9 22.26 34.42 -11.12
C VAL A 9 21.46 33.33 -11.80
N SER A 10 21.85 33.00 -13.04
CA SER A 10 21.23 31.95 -13.84
C SER A 10 21.42 30.61 -13.13
N SER A 11 20.44 30.21 -12.30
CA SER A 11 20.39 28.88 -11.73
C SER A 11 19.71 27.95 -12.74
N THR A 12 20.47 27.02 -13.30
CA THR A 12 20.02 25.82 -14.02
C THR A 12 18.56 25.43 -13.69
N ASP A 13 17.65 25.55 -14.66
CA ASP A 13 16.22 25.17 -14.61
C ASP A 13 16.05 23.64 -14.41
N THR A 14 16.48 23.14 -13.25
CA THR A 14 16.28 21.72 -12.88
C THR A 14 14.92 21.62 -12.21
N LEU A 15 14.00 20.89 -12.84
CA LEU A 15 12.67 20.68 -12.31
C LEU A 15 12.73 19.90 -10.98
N PRO A 16 11.88 20.20 -9.98
CA PRO A 16 11.87 19.47 -8.71
C PRO A 16 11.70 17.95 -8.87
N ARG A 17 10.94 17.51 -9.88
CA ARG A 17 10.84 16.09 -10.26
C ARG A 17 12.22 15.49 -10.57
N THR A 18 13.00 16.16 -11.42
CA THR A 18 14.33 15.69 -11.83
C THR A 18 15.27 15.59 -10.64
N VAL A 19 15.22 16.55 -9.71
CA VAL A 19 16.01 16.48 -8.46
C VAL A 19 15.63 15.24 -7.64
N THR A 20 14.34 14.94 -7.52
CA THR A 20 13.85 13.74 -6.81
C THR A 20 14.34 12.47 -7.48
N GLU A 21 14.26 12.39 -8.81
CA GLU A 21 14.72 11.25 -9.59
C GLU A 21 16.24 11.01 -9.45
N GLU A 22 17.05 12.06 -9.36
CA GLU A 22 18.49 11.94 -9.10
C GLU A 22 18.79 11.48 -7.66
N ILE A 23 18.03 11.96 -6.67
CA ILE A 23 18.13 11.47 -5.28
C ILE A 23 17.77 9.98 -5.23
N GLU A 24 16.72 9.55 -5.92
CA GLU A 24 16.35 8.14 -6.01
C GLU A 24 17.49 7.29 -6.58
N LYS A 25 18.13 7.75 -7.67
CA LYS A 25 19.27 7.07 -8.29
C LYS A 25 20.46 6.94 -7.34
N ALA A 26 20.73 7.98 -6.55
CA ALA A 26 21.89 8.02 -5.66
C ALA A 26 21.69 7.27 -4.34
N THR A 27 20.44 7.13 -3.86
CA THR A 27 20.16 6.70 -2.48
C THR A 27 19.35 5.43 -2.35
N LEU A 28 18.57 5.05 -3.36
CA LEU A 28 17.80 3.80 -3.33
C LEU A 28 18.69 2.59 -3.64
N SER A 29 18.28 1.45 -3.11
CA SER A 29 18.86 0.14 -3.40
C SER A 29 18.92 -0.12 -4.92
N GLU A 30 19.87 -0.95 -5.35
CA GLU A 30 19.94 -1.42 -6.73
C GLU A 30 18.67 -2.20 -7.14
N TYR A 31 18.03 -2.88 -6.19
CA TYR A 31 16.80 -3.65 -6.38
C TYR A 31 15.52 -2.80 -6.30
N ALA A 32 15.63 -1.52 -5.92
CA ALA A 32 14.48 -0.62 -5.83
C ALA A 32 13.98 -0.19 -7.21
N CYS A 33 12.67 -0.11 -7.38
CA CYS A 33 12.06 0.42 -8.59
C CYS A 33 12.14 1.96 -8.59
N LYS A 34 13.09 2.51 -9.33
CA LYS A 34 13.27 3.96 -9.48
C LYS A 34 12.17 4.53 -10.38
N SER A 35 11.69 5.75 -10.11
CA SER A 35 10.66 6.43 -10.89
C SER A 35 11.05 6.58 -12.37
N THR A 36 12.35 6.77 -12.64
CA THR A 36 12.90 6.85 -14.02
C THR A 36 12.92 5.52 -14.76
N ALA A 37 12.78 4.39 -14.06
CA ALA A 37 12.71 3.06 -14.63
C ALA A 37 11.27 2.54 -14.77
N SER A 38 10.26 3.37 -14.48
CA SER A 38 8.86 2.98 -14.67
C SER A 38 8.58 2.69 -16.15
N LYS A 39 7.79 1.65 -16.39
CA LYS A 39 7.23 1.31 -17.70
C LYS A 39 6.13 2.28 -18.13
N GLY A 40 5.76 3.21 -17.25
CA GLY A 40 4.83 4.28 -17.53
C GLY A 40 3.37 3.85 -17.43
N ARG A 41 2.52 4.63 -18.08
CA ARG A 41 1.05 4.56 -18.01
C ARG A 41 0.49 4.03 -19.32
N LYS A 42 -0.70 3.42 -19.26
CA LYS A 42 -1.40 2.94 -20.46
C LYS A 42 -1.71 4.06 -21.44
N VAL A 43 -2.18 5.21 -20.94
CA VAL A 43 -2.37 6.43 -21.73
C VAL A 43 -1.23 7.39 -21.39
N TYR A 44 -0.48 7.82 -22.39
CA TYR A 44 0.60 8.78 -22.19
C TYR A 44 0.06 10.10 -21.65
N GLU A 45 0.75 10.65 -20.66
CA GLU A 45 0.52 11.98 -20.12
C GLU A 45 1.86 12.67 -19.96
N VAL A 46 1.90 13.99 -20.18
CA VAL A 46 3.12 14.77 -19.94
C VAL A 46 3.57 14.59 -18.48
N PRO A 47 4.87 14.34 -18.22
CA PRO A 47 5.40 14.30 -16.87
C PRO A 47 5.11 15.59 -16.10
N CYS A 48 4.91 15.49 -14.79
CA CYS A 48 4.71 16.66 -13.94
C CYS A 48 6.07 17.27 -13.58
N ASP A 49 6.21 18.59 -13.64
CA ASP A 49 7.47 19.26 -13.28
C ASP A 49 7.88 19.05 -11.81
N ILE A 50 6.91 18.74 -10.93
CA ILE A 50 7.14 18.65 -9.49
C ILE A 50 7.17 17.20 -8.99
N ARG A 51 6.21 16.37 -9.43
CA ARG A 51 5.96 15.04 -8.85
C ARG A 51 6.44 13.92 -9.76
N THR A 52 7.06 12.91 -9.17
CA THR A 52 7.35 11.63 -9.85
C THR A 52 6.04 10.91 -10.20
N ASP A 53 6.12 9.88 -11.06
CA ASP A 53 4.91 9.19 -11.49
C ASP A 53 4.25 8.38 -10.36
N PHE A 54 5.03 7.84 -9.43
CA PHE A 54 4.50 7.15 -8.26
C PHE A 54 3.83 8.11 -7.26
N GLN A 55 4.38 9.30 -7.08
CA GLN A 55 3.73 10.37 -6.30
C GLN A 55 2.39 10.78 -6.92
N ARG A 56 2.33 10.92 -8.25
CA ARG A 56 1.07 11.20 -8.95
C ARG A 56 0.06 10.07 -8.78
N ASP A 57 0.49 8.82 -8.78
CA ASP A 57 -0.38 7.65 -8.59
C ASP A 57 -0.98 7.61 -7.19
N ARG A 58 -0.13 7.81 -6.18
CA ARG A 58 -0.58 7.95 -4.78
C ARG A 58 -1.69 9.00 -4.68
N ASP A 59 -1.44 10.19 -5.22
CA ASP A 59 -2.39 11.30 -5.11
C ASP A 59 -3.71 10.99 -5.84
N ARG A 60 -3.66 10.33 -7.01
CA ARG A 60 -4.86 9.88 -7.74
C ARG A 60 -5.68 8.88 -6.92
N ILE A 61 -5.01 7.93 -6.25
CA ILE A 61 -5.66 6.92 -5.41
C ILE A 61 -6.36 7.59 -4.22
N ILE A 62 -5.66 8.47 -3.49
CA ILE A 62 -6.21 9.17 -2.32
C ILE A 62 -7.49 9.95 -2.66
N HIS A 63 -7.53 10.56 -3.85
CA HIS A 63 -8.67 11.39 -4.27
C HIS A 63 -9.80 10.64 -5.00
N CYS A 64 -9.65 9.33 -5.25
CA CYS A 64 -10.68 8.56 -5.94
C CYS A 64 -11.89 8.25 -5.04
N ASN A 65 -13.04 7.97 -5.66
CA ASN A 65 -14.27 7.73 -4.90
C ASN A 65 -14.22 6.40 -4.14
N SER A 66 -13.60 5.37 -4.71
CA SER A 66 -13.44 4.07 -4.06
C SER A 66 -12.59 4.15 -2.79
N PHE A 67 -11.55 4.98 -2.77
CA PHE A 67 -10.74 5.21 -1.56
C PHE A 67 -11.56 5.89 -0.46
N ARG A 68 -12.35 6.92 -0.79
CA ARG A 68 -13.27 7.56 0.17
C ARG A 68 -14.28 6.58 0.77
N ARG A 69 -14.78 5.63 -0.05
CA ARG A 69 -15.73 4.60 0.39
C ARG A 69 -15.13 3.61 1.39
N LEU A 70 -13.81 3.46 1.46
CA LEU A 70 -13.15 2.59 2.45
C LEU A 70 -13.49 2.99 3.90
N LYS A 71 -13.80 4.27 4.14
CA LYS A 71 -14.27 4.77 5.44
C LYS A 71 -15.54 4.06 5.92
N HIS A 72 -16.41 3.63 5.00
CA HIS A 72 -17.71 3.04 5.31
C HIS A 72 -17.76 1.52 5.09
N LYS A 73 -16.62 0.89 4.78
CA LYS A 73 -16.51 -0.57 4.68
C LYS A 73 -15.91 -1.12 5.96
N THR A 74 -16.66 -1.99 6.65
CA THR A 74 -16.17 -2.69 7.84
C THR A 74 -15.15 -3.76 7.43
N GLN A 75 -14.14 -3.99 8.26
CA GLN A 75 -13.11 -5.00 8.02
C GLN A 75 -13.62 -6.41 8.41
N VAL A 76 -14.28 -6.54 9.57
CA VAL A 76 -14.68 -7.84 10.17
C VAL A 76 -16.09 -7.82 10.79
N PHE A 77 -16.43 -6.84 11.63
CA PHE A 77 -17.73 -6.83 12.32
C PHE A 77 -18.82 -6.09 11.54
N LEU A 78 -20.01 -6.70 11.48
CA LEU A 78 -21.12 -6.28 10.61
C LEU A 78 -21.78 -4.95 11.02
N ILE A 79 -21.73 -4.55 12.29
CA ILE A 79 -22.32 -3.30 12.78
C ILE A 79 -21.51 -2.81 13.99
N PRO A 80 -20.81 -1.67 13.91
CA PRO A 80 -20.16 -1.10 15.09
C PRO A 80 -21.23 -0.68 16.10
N LYS A 81 -21.17 -1.21 17.33
CA LYS A 81 -21.86 -0.58 18.48
C LYS A 81 -21.13 0.66 18.99
N SER A 82 -19.97 0.99 18.41
CA SER A 82 -19.04 2.04 18.83
C SER A 82 -18.27 2.60 17.63
N ASP A 83 -17.87 3.87 17.68
CA ASP A 83 -17.06 4.50 16.61
C ASP A 83 -15.61 3.97 16.54
N HIS A 84 -15.22 3.08 17.46
CA HIS A 84 -13.86 2.55 17.56
C HIS A 84 -13.60 1.27 16.75
N TYR A 85 -14.60 0.74 16.04
CA TYR A 85 -14.36 -0.42 15.17
C TYR A 85 -13.58 0.00 13.92
N ARG A 86 -12.62 -0.85 13.52
CA ARG A 86 -11.77 -0.61 12.37
C ARG A 86 -12.58 -0.67 11.08
N THR A 87 -12.24 0.25 10.17
CA THR A 87 -12.72 0.29 8.79
C THR A 87 -11.60 -0.17 7.85
N ARG A 88 -11.95 -0.50 6.60
CA ARG A 88 -10.95 -0.77 5.55
C ARG A 88 -10.00 0.40 5.35
N LEU A 89 -10.46 1.64 5.58
CA LEU A 89 -9.58 2.82 5.53
C LEU A 89 -8.51 2.78 6.63
N THR A 90 -8.88 2.50 7.87
CA THR A 90 -7.90 2.40 8.97
C THR A 90 -6.93 1.24 8.78
N HIS A 91 -7.40 0.11 8.21
CA HIS A 91 -6.52 -0.98 7.80
C HIS A 91 -5.52 -0.53 6.74
N THR A 92 -6.01 0.05 5.66
CA THR A 92 -5.20 0.55 4.53
C THR A 92 -4.12 1.54 4.99
N LEU A 93 -4.44 2.43 5.94
CA LEU A 93 -3.47 3.36 6.51
C LEU A 93 -2.40 2.66 7.35
N GLU A 94 -2.76 1.61 8.10
CA GLU A 94 -1.79 0.82 8.86
C GLU A 94 -0.88 0.00 7.93
N VAL A 95 -1.44 -0.62 6.89
CA VAL A 95 -0.66 -1.31 5.85
C VAL A 95 0.34 -0.36 5.20
N SER A 96 -0.11 0.85 4.82
CA SER A 96 0.79 1.88 4.27
C SER A 96 1.92 2.26 5.23
N GLN A 97 1.61 2.45 6.52
CA GLN A 97 2.63 2.79 7.52
C GLN A 97 3.67 1.68 7.70
N ILE A 98 3.23 0.42 7.79
CA ILE A 98 4.13 -0.74 7.91
C ILE A 98 4.98 -0.88 6.64
N ALA A 99 4.35 -0.80 5.46
CA ALA A 99 5.02 -0.96 4.18
C ALA A 99 6.08 0.12 3.95
N ARG A 100 5.77 1.39 4.24
CA ARG A 100 6.73 2.49 4.16
C ARG A 100 7.89 2.32 5.13
N THR A 101 7.65 1.76 6.31
CA THR A 101 8.69 1.49 7.31
C THR A 101 9.68 0.45 6.79
N ILE A 102 9.18 -0.65 6.22
CA ILE A 102 10.00 -1.70 5.61
C ILE A 102 10.73 -1.16 4.38
N ALA A 103 10.03 -0.49 3.46
CA ALA A 103 10.61 0.08 2.24
C ALA A 103 11.74 1.06 2.57
N ARG A 104 11.55 1.95 3.54
CA ARG A 104 12.58 2.90 3.96
C ARG A 104 13.80 2.22 4.55
N ALA A 105 13.62 1.18 5.37
CA ALA A 105 14.71 0.41 5.95
C ALA A 105 15.53 -0.32 4.88
N LEU A 106 14.87 -0.88 3.87
CA LEU A 106 15.48 -1.58 2.74
C LEU A 106 15.93 -0.66 1.59
N ARG A 107 15.75 0.66 1.73
CA ARG A 107 16.04 1.67 0.69
C ARG A 107 15.30 1.38 -0.63
N LEU A 108 14.05 0.93 -0.54
CA LEU A 108 13.12 0.78 -1.67
C LEU A 108 12.34 2.08 -1.92
N ASN A 109 11.62 2.15 -3.04
CA ASN A 109 10.86 3.34 -3.41
C ASN A 109 9.60 3.50 -2.55
N GLU A 110 9.66 4.42 -1.58
CA GLU A 110 8.58 4.63 -0.61
C GLU A 110 7.28 5.14 -1.24
N ASP A 111 7.36 5.98 -2.28
CA ASP A 111 6.17 6.51 -2.96
C ASP A 111 5.46 5.42 -3.77
N LEU A 112 6.20 4.51 -4.42
CA LEU A 112 5.63 3.33 -5.08
C LEU A 112 4.97 2.40 -4.06
N THR A 113 5.67 2.07 -2.97
CA THR A 113 5.13 1.23 -1.90
C THR A 113 3.85 1.81 -1.31
N GLU A 114 3.83 3.12 -1.03
CA GLU A 114 2.66 3.82 -0.50
C GLU A 114 1.49 3.82 -1.49
N ALA A 115 1.73 4.10 -2.78
CA ALA A 115 0.69 4.08 -3.80
C ALA A 115 0.03 2.68 -3.91
N ILE A 116 0.83 1.61 -3.92
CA ILE A 116 0.32 0.23 -3.94
C ILE A 116 -0.49 -0.06 -2.66
N ALA A 117 0.06 0.27 -1.48
CA ALA A 117 -0.60 0.02 -0.20
C ALA A 117 -1.93 0.77 -0.09
N LEU A 118 -2.05 1.99 -0.60
CA LEU A 118 -3.30 2.73 -0.58
C LEU A 118 -4.33 2.21 -1.60
N GLY A 119 -3.87 1.55 -2.67
CA GLY A 119 -4.70 1.03 -3.75
C GLY A 119 -5.15 -0.43 -3.59
N HIS A 120 -4.49 -1.23 -2.75
CA HIS A 120 -4.67 -2.68 -2.72
C HIS A 120 -6.11 -3.12 -2.44
N ASP A 121 -6.81 -2.37 -1.60
CA ASP A 121 -8.11 -2.75 -1.03
C ASP A 121 -9.32 -2.01 -1.65
N LEU A 122 -9.12 -1.26 -2.74
CA LEU A 122 -10.17 -0.46 -3.38
C LEU A 122 -11.39 -1.28 -3.83
N GLY A 123 -11.12 -2.49 -4.31
CA GLY A 123 -12.10 -3.45 -4.84
C GLY A 123 -12.86 -4.25 -3.79
N HIS A 124 -12.55 -4.07 -2.51
CA HIS A 124 -13.17 -4.86 -1.46
C HIS A 124 -14.70 -4.71 -1.45
N THR A 125 -15.42 -5.82 -1.30
CA THR A 125 -16.88 -5.82 -1.15
C THR A 125 -17.33 -5.15 0.13
N PRO A 126 -18.60 -4.70 0.22
CA PRO A 126 -19.28 -4.56 1.50
C PRO A 126 -19.19 -5.86 2.30
N PHE A 127 -19.26 -5.76 3.64
CA PHE A 127 -19.25 -6.91 4.56
C PHE A 127 -18.00 -7.80 4.50
N GLY A 128 -16.85 -7.25 4.12
CA GLY A 128 -15.59 -7.97 4.20
C GLY A 128 -15.60 -9.29 3.41
N HIS A 129 -14.91 -10.30 3.94
CA HIS A 129 -14.75 -11.60 3.28
C HIS A 129 -16.08 -12.32 3.04
N ASP A 130 -17.11 -12.05 3.85
CA ASP A 130 -18.43 -12.67 3.66
C ASP A 130 -19.09 -12.17 2.39
N GLY A 131 -18.98 -10.87 2.12
CA GLY A 131 -19.43 -10.28 0.85
C GLY A 131 -18.65 -10.82 -0.34
N GLU A 132 -17.33 -11.00 -0.20
CA GLU A 132 -16.49 -11.57 -1.24
C GLU A 132 -16.88 -13.03 -1.55
N ARG A 133 -16.99 -13.89 -0.53
CA ARG A 133 -17.42 -15.28 -0.70
C ARG A 133 -18.80 -15.39 -1.32
N THR A 134 -19.73 -14.52 -0.90
CA THR A 134 -21.09 -14.50 -1.44
C THR A 134 -21.09 -14.11 -2.92
N LEU A 135 -20.35 -13.06 -3.31
CA LEU A 135 -20.24 -12.67 -4.72
C LEU A 135 -19.53 -13.74 -5.56
N ASP A 136 -18.49 -14.38 -5.03
CA ASP A 136 -17.75 -15.45 -5.72
C ASP A 136 -18.64 -16.67 -6.02
N GLN A 137 -19.60 -16.97 -5.14
CA GLN A 137 -20.59 -18.03 -5.37
C GLN A 137 -21.68 -17.64 -6.37
N LEU A 138 -22.08 -16.36 -6.39
CA LEU A 138 -23.18 -15.87 -7.24
C LEU A 138 -22.72 -15.52 -8.65
N PHE A 139 -21.45 -15.13 -8.83
CA PHE A 139 -20.92 -14.70 -10.11
C PHE A 139 -20.14 -15.85 -10.80
N PRO A 140 -20.60 -16.32 -11.98
CA PRO A 140 -19.98 -17.46 -12.67
C PRO A 140 -18.50 -17.30 -13.02
N GLY A 141 -18.01 -16.06 -13.11
CA GLY A 141 -16.61 -15.75 -13.47
C GLY A 141 -15.65 -15.66 -12.29
N HIS A 142 -16.08 -16.06 -11.08
CA HIS A 142 -15.39 -15.81 -9.81
C HIS A 142 -15.24 -14.32 -9.45
N PHE A 143 -15.24 -14.02 -8.16
CA PHE A 143 -14.99 -12.68 -7.66
C PHE A 143 -13.85 -12.72 -6.65
N LYS A 144 -12.83 -11.89 -6.91
CA LYS A 144 -11.70 -11.66 -6.02
C LYS A 144 -11.49 -10.17 -5.82
N HIS A 145 -11.34 -9.73 -4.58
CA HIS A 145 -11.22 -8.30 -4.27
C HIS A 145 -10.00 -7.66 -4.94
N TYR A 146 -8.86 -8.37 -5.04
CA TYR A 146 -7.63 -7.85 -5.64
C TYR A 146 -7.76 -7.64 -7.16
N GLU A 147 -8.47 -8.52 -7.87
CA GLU A 147 -8.81 -8.33 -9.29
C GLU A 147 -9.79 -7.18 -9.46
N GLN A 148 -10.74 -7.05 -8.54
CA GLN A 148 -11.66 -5.94 -8.53
C GLN A 148 -10.94 -4.61 -8.19
N SER A 149 -9.90 -4.59 -7.36
CA SER A 149 -9.09 -3.39 -7.08
C SER A 149 -8.37 -2.92 -8.33
N LYS A 150 -7.76 -3.84 -9.08
CA LYS A 150 -7.20 -3.56 -10.41
C LYS A 150 -8.28 -3.00 -11.34
N ARG A 151 -9.44 -3.65 -11.42
CA ARG A 151 -10.57 -3.19 -12.24
C ARG A 151 -11.05 -1.80 -11.84
N VAL A 152 -11.06 -1.47 -10.54
CA VAL A 152 -11.44 -0.15 -10.04
C VAL A 152 -10.54 0.94 -10.62
N VAL A 153 -9.22 0.75 -10.53
CA VAL A 153 -8.24 1.74 -10.98
C VAL A 153 -8.06 1.79 -12.49
N GLU A 154 -8.38 0.71 -13.21
CA GLU A 154 -8.25 0.68 -14.68
C GLU A 154 -9.50 1.15 -15.41
N ILE A 155 -10.71 0.86 -14.90
CA ILE A 155 -11.94 1.05 -15.70
C ILE A 155 -13.17 1.55 -14.94
N ILE A 156 -13.19 1.64 -13.59
CA ILE A 156 -14.43 2.05 -12.87
C ILE A 156 -14.36 3.52 -12.45
N GLU A 157 -13.23 3.94 -11.88
CA GLU A 157 -13.06 5.34 -11.47
C GLU A 157 -13.17 6.28 -12.67
N LYS A 158 -13.47 7.56 -12.38
CA LYS A 158 -13.69 8.60 -13.39
C LYS A 158 -14.68 8.20 -14.49
N ASN A 159 -15.84 7.66 -14.09
CA ASN A 159 -16.95 7.33 -14.99
C ASN A 159 -16.57 6.38 -16.16
N GLY A 160 -15.64 5.45 -15.94
CA GLY A 160 -15.22 4.50 -16.97
C GLY A 160 -13.81 4.71 -17.50
N GLU A 161 -13.17 5.84 -17.20
CA GLU A 161 -11.83 6.17 -17.71
C GLU A 161 -10.68 5.54 -16.92
N GLY A 162 -10.95 5.15 -15.67
CA GLY A 162 -9.92 4.71 -14.73
C GLY A 162 -9.06 5.87 -14.20
N LEU A 163 -8.04 5.51 -13.42
CA LEU A 163 -7.07 6.45 -12.85
C LEU A 163 -5.81 6.59 -13.71
N ASN A 164 -5.63 5.76 -14.73
CA ASN A 164 -4.44 5.72 -15.60
C ASN A 164 -3.13 5.68 -14.78
N LEU A 165 -3.04 4.75 -13.83
CA LEU A 165 -1.86 4.56 -12.97
C LEU A 165 -0.70 3.92 -13.76
N THR A 166 0.49 3.93 -13.18
CA THR A 166 1.67 3.22 -13.70
C THR A 166 1.51 1.70 -13.63
N GLU A 167 2.19 0.97 -14.52
CA GLU A 167 2.13 -0.51 -14.53
C GLU A 167 2.58 -1.10 -13.18
N GLU A 168 3.58 -0.51 -12.54
CA GLU A 168 4.13 -1.00 -11.27
C GLU A 168 3.11 -0.94 -10.14
N VAL A 169 2.33 0.15 -10.06
CA VAL A 169 1.27 0.30 -9.06
C VAL A 169 0.15 -0.70 -9.31
N ILE A 170 -0.28 -0.88 -10.57
CA ILE A 170 -1.34 -1.83 -10.93
C ILE A 170 -0.91 -3.27 -10.64
N ASP A 171 0.34 -3.63 -10.97
CA ASP A 171 0.92 -4.95 -10.68
C ASP A 171 0.99 -5.22 -9.18
N GLY A 172 1.46 -4.25 -8.40
CA GLY A 172 1.48 -4.34 -6.94
C GLY A 172 0.08 -4.53 -6.34
N ILE A 173 -0.91 -3.77 -6.82
CA ILE A 173 -2.32 -3.90 -6.39
C ILE A 173 -2.86 -5.29 -6.73
N LEU A 174 -2.58 -5.82 -7.92
CA LEU A 174 -3.07 -7.14 -8.32
C LEU A 174 -2.43 -8.27 -7.50
N CYS A 175 -1.14 -8.17 -7.21
CA CYS A 175 -0.34 -9.25 -6.67
C CYS A 175 -0.29 -9.31 -5.13
N HIS A 176 -0.97 -8.40 -4.41
CA HIS A 176 -0.82 -8.29 -2.95
C HIS A 176 -1.33 -9.51 -2.16
N THR A 177 -2.20 -10.36 -2.73
CA THR A 177 -2.76 -11.53 -2.03
C THR A 177 -2.00 -12.83 -2.38
N ASN A 178 -2.12 -13.30 -3.63
CA ASN A 178 -1.79 -14.68 -4.01
C ASN A 178 -0.64 -14.81 -5.00
N SER A 179 -0.16 -13.70 -5.54
CA SER A 179 0.92 -13.69 -6.52
C SER A 179 2.13 -12.95 -5.98
N THR A 180 3.20 -12.89 -6.76
CA THR A 180 4.40 -12.14 -6.43
C THR A 180 4.49 -10.96 -7.39
N ALA A 181 4.49 -9.75 -6.84
CA ALA A 181 4.66 -8.54 -7.63
C ALA A 181 6.06 -8.52 -8.27
N LYS A 182 6.18 -7.86 -9.42
CA LYS A 182 7.44 -7.70 -10.15
C LYS A 182 8.45 -6.86 -9.36
N THR A 183 7.97 -5.91 -8.56
CA THR A 183 8.78 -5.01 -7.75
C THR A 183 8.88 -5.50 -6.31
N LEU A 184 10.01 -5.24 -5.65
CA LEU A 184 10.14 -5.51 -4.22
C LEU A 184 9.17 -4.67 -3.40
N GLU A 185 8.87 -3.46 -3.86
CA GLU A 185 7.87 -2.58 -3.26
C GLU A 185 6.48 -3.24 -3.19
N GLY A 186 6.05 -3.91 -4.27
CA GLY A 186 4.78 -4.65 -4.28
C GLY A 186 4.82 -5.89 -3.38
N GLN A 187 5.97 -6.58 -3.30
CA GLN A 187 6.16 -7.67 -2.35
C GLN A 187 6.09 -7.17 -0.90
N VAL A 188 6.72 -6.03 -0.58
CA VAL A 188 6.64 -5.41 0.75
C VAL A 188 5.19 -5.15 1.16
N VAL A 189 4.34 -4.67 0.24
CA VAL A 189 2.91 -4.46 0.54
C VAL A 189 2.21 -5.77 0.90
N LYS A 190 2.47 -6.87 0.18
CA LYS A 190 1.93 -8.19 0.51
C LYS A 190 2.29 -8.65 1.93
N PHE A 191 3.54 -8.46 2.35
CA PHE A 191 3.95 -8.80 3.71
C PHE A 191 3.33 -7.85 4.74
N SER A 192 3.25 -6.56 4.42
CA SER A 192 2.68 -5.54 5.30
C SER A 192 1.19 -5.75 5.55
N ASP A 193 0.44 -6.15 4.51
CA ASP A 193 -0.98 -6.50 4.61
C ASP A 193 -1.18 -7.69 5.55
N LYS A 194 -0.39 -8.76 5.40
CA LYS A 194 -0.42 -9.90 6.33
C LYS A 194 -0.09 -9.52 7.78
N ILE A 195 0.92 -8.67 8.00
CA ILE A 195 1.30 -8.20 9.33
C ILE A 195 0.15 -7.39 9.97
N ALA A 196 -0.46 -6.49 9.21
CA ALA A 196 -1.60 -5.71 9.68
C ALA A 196 -2.79 -6.62 9.99
N TYR A 197 -3.14 -7.50 9.06
CA TYR A 197 -4.27 -8.42 9.13
C TYR A 197 -4.23 -9.29 10.40
N ILE A 198 -3.12 -10.00 10.65
CA ILE A 198 -2.98 -10.89 11.82
C ILE A 198 -3.21 -10.11 13.12
N ASN A 199 -2.66 -8.91 13.22
CA ASN A 199 -2.77 -8.12 14.44
C ASN A 199 -4.17 -7.56 14.65
N HIS A 200 -4.90 -7.23 13.59
CA HIS A 200 -6.25 -6.67 13.71
C HIS A 200 -7.24 -7.77 14.04
N ASP A 201 -7.14 -8.94 13.41
CA ASP A 201 -8.01 -10.07 13.70
C ASP A 201 -7.90 -10.51 15.16
N ILE A 202 -6.68 -10.51 15.73
CA ILE A 202 -6.48 -10.77 17.17
C ILE A 202 -7.16 -9.69 18.04
N GLU A 203 -6.95 -8.40 17.73
CA GLU A 203 -7.57 -7.30 18.48
C GLU A 203 -9.10 -7.35 18.42
N ASP A 204 -9.64 -7.61 17.24
CA ASP A 204 -11.08 -7.65 16.98
C ASP A 204 -11.73 -8.89 17.60
N ALA A 205 -11.07 -10.06 17.56
CA ALA A 205 -11.54 -11.26 18.26
C ALA A 205 -11.56 -11.07 19.79
N ILE A 206 -10.52 -10.42 20.36
CA ILE A 206 -10.48 -10.11 21.80
C ILE A 206 -11.56 -9.09 22.17
N ARG A 207 -11.69 -8.01 21.40
CA ARG A 207 -12.72 -6.98 21.64
C ARG A 207 -14.13 -7.53 21.49
N GLY A 208 -14.33 -8.46 20.55
CA GLY A 208 -15.60 -9.15 20.33
C GLY A 208 -15.94 -10.19 21.40
N GLY A 209 -15.02 -10.47 22.33
CA GLY A 209 -15.18 -11.51 23.36
C GLY A 209 -15.14 -12.94 22.80
N VAL A 210 -14.67 -13.11 21.55
CA VAL A 210 -14.48 -14.42 20.92
C VAL A 210 -13.24 -15.11 21.48
N LEU A 211 -12.20 -14.33 21.80
CA LEU A 211 -10.96 -14.78 22.41
C LEU A 211 -10.63 -13.93 23.63
N ARG A 212 -9.87 -14.48 24.56
CA ARG A 212 -9.17 -13.75 25.62
C ARG A 212 -7.68 -13.75 25.28
N GLN A 213 -6.93 -12.81 25.86
CA GLN A 213 -5.48 -12.73 25.65
C GLN A 213 -4.77 -14.04 26.05
N GLU A 214 -5.27 -14.73 27.07
CA GLU A 214 -4.80 -16.03 27.56
C GLU A 214 -5.17 -17.22 26.64
N ASP A 215 -6.11 -17.03 25.71
CA ASP A 215 -6.47 -18.06 24.72
C ASP A 215 -5.50 -18.05 23.51
N LEU A 216 -4.60 -17.06 23.43
CA LEU A 216 -3.57 -17.01 22.39
C LEU A 216 -2.47 -18.06 22.66
N PRO A 217 -1.96 -18.74 21.62
CA PRO A 217 -0.94 -19.77 21.81
C PRO A 217 0.37 -19.20 22.39
N GLU A 218 0.92 -19.87 23.41
CA GLU A 218 2.11 -19.40 24.14
C GLU A 218 3.35 -19.24 23.24
N GLU A 219 3.54 -20.15 22.30
CA GLU A 219 4.74 -20.22 21.46
C GLU A 219 4.86 -19.00 20.51
N PRO A 220 3.84 -18.65 19.70
CA PRO A 220 3.79 -17.39 18.95
C PRO A 220 3.93 -16.14 19.82
N ILE A 221 3.36 -16.12 21.03
CA ILE A 221 3.49 -14.97 21.95
C ILE A 221 4.95 -14.80 22.39
N ARG A 222 5.65 -15.91 22.67
CA ARG A 222 7.05 -15.88 23.09
C ARG A 222 7.96 -15.35 21.97
N ILE A 223 7.68 -15.72 20.72
CA ILE A 223 8.46 -15.27 19.55
C ILE A 223 8.09 -13.83 19.16
N LEU A 224 6.81 -13.58 18.90
CA LEU A 224 6.34 -12.32 18.29
C LEU A 224 6.14 -11.22 19.35
N GLY A 225 5.74 -11.60 20.56
CA GLY A 225 5.42 -10.70 21.66
C GLY A 225 3.94 -10.70 22.04
N ALA A 226 3.65 -10.30 23.28
CA ALA A 226 2.30 -10.30 23.85
C ALA A 226 1.43 -9.14 23.33
N THR A 227 2.05 -8.01 23.02
CA THR A 227 1.35 -6.81 22.56
C THR A 227 1.40 -6.68 21.04
N LYS A 228 0.40 -6.00 20.46
CA LYS A 228 0.38 -5.66 19.03
C LYS A 228 1.66 -4.97 18.57
N SER A 229 2.14 -3.98 19.34
CA SER A 229 3.35 -3.23 19.00
C SER A 229 4.58 -4.13 18.93
N GLN A 230 4.74 -5.05 19.89
CA GLN A 230 5.82 -6.04 19.86
C GLN A 230 5.72 -6.93 18.64
N ARG A 231 4.54 -7.51 18.35
CA ARG A 231 4.35 -8.40 17.19
C ARG A 231 4.68 -7.72 15.87
N ILE A 232 4.14 -6.52 15.63
CA ILE A 232 4.43 -5.73 14.43
C ILE A 232 5.94 -5.47 14.33
N THR A 233 6.57 -5.02 15.42
CA THR A 233 7.99 -4.72 15.43
C THR A 233 8.84 -5.95 15.14
N THR A 234 8.52 -7.09 15.73
CA THR A 234 9.24 -8.36 15.51
C THR A 234 9.11 -8.81 14.05
N LEU A 235 7.91 -8.78 13.48
CA LEU A 235 7.68 -9.17 12.09
C LEU A 235 8.38 -8.21 11.12
N ILE A 236 8.34 -6.90 11.36
CA ILE A 236 9.06 -5.91 10.55
C ILE A 236 10.58 -6.18 10.62
N LYS A 237 11.13 -6.43 11.81
CA LYS A 237 12.56 -6.75 11.98
C LYS A 237 12.95 -8.01 11.23
N SER A 238 12.13 -9.07 11.32
CA SER A 238 12.34 -10.31 10.59
C SER A 238 12.36 -10.05 9.08
N VAL A 239 11.40 -9.30 8.54
CA VAL A 239 11.39 -8.96 7.10
C VAL A 239 12.65 -8.19 6.71
N ILE A 240 13.02 -7.16 7.46
CA ILE A 240 14.19 -6.32 7.13
C ILE A 240 15.50 -7.12 7.19
N ALA A 241 15.66 -7.99 8.19
CA ALA A 241 16.90 -8.74 8.39
C ALA A 241 17.13 -9.82 7.33
N ASN A 242 16.05 -10.36 6.76
CA ASN A 242 16.10 -11.51 5.85
C ASN A 242 15.83 -11.15 4.38
N SER A 243 15.55 -9.88 4.07
CA SER A 243 15.26 -9.43 2.71
C SER A 243 16.46 -8.77 2.03
N LYS A 244 16.72 -9.14 0.77
CA LYS A 244 17.73 -8.50 -0.08
C LYS A 244 17.18 -8.27 -1.49
N ASP A 245 17.31 -9.27 -2.36
CA ASP A 245 16.78 -9.32 -3.74
C ASP A 245 15.41 -10.01 -3.81
N THR A 246 14.92 -10.53 -2.69
CA THR A 246 13.56 -11.04 -2.46
C THR A 246 13.09 -10.63 -1.06
N ILE A 247 11.79 -10.42 -0.88
CA ILE A 247 11.18 -10.12 0.42
C ILE A 247 10.74 -11.42 1.13
N GLN A 248 11.19 -11.64 2.36
CA GLN A 248 10.89 -12.86 3.13
C GLN A 248 11.02 -12.65 4.65
N TYR A 249 10.40 -13.55 5.42
CA TYR A 249 10.64 -13.69 6.86
C TYR A 249 11.92 -14.52 7.11
N ASP A 250 12.31 -14.65 8.37
CA ASP A 250 13.17 -15.74 8.83
C ASP A 250 12.51 -17.10 8.58
N GLU A 251 13.34 -18.10 8.28
CA GLU A 251 12.94 -19.51 8.18
C GLU A 251 12.69 -20.15 9.55
#